data_AF-B8FWJ0-F1
#
_entry.id   AF-B8FWJ0-F1
#
_cell.length_a   1.000
_cell.length_b   1.000
_cell.length_c   1.000
_cell.angle_alpha   90.00
_cell.angle_beta   90.00
_cell.angle_gamma   90.00
#
_symmetry.space_group_name_H-M   'P 1'
#
loop_
_entity.id
_entity.type
_entity.pdbx_description
1 polymer ?
#
loop_
_entity_poly.entity_id
_entity_poly.type
_entity_poly.pdbx_seq_one_letter_code
_entity_poly.pdbx_strand_id
1 'polypeptide(L)' 'MKIYLDNCCLNRPFDDLSNDMVRMEAEAVLAIINRCESDGWDFFTSAD' A
#
# COMPACT_ATOMS: atom_id res chain seq x y z
N MET A 1 7.68 7.69 -10.62
CA MET A 1 6.31 8.21 -10.36
C MET A 1 6.25 8.57 -8.88
N LYS A 2 5.42 9.55 -8.48
CA LYS A 2 5.25 9.94 -7.07
C LYS A 2 3.87 9.52 -6.59
N ILE A 3 3.81 8.72 -5.53
CA ILE A 3 2.56 8.21 -4.96
C ILE A 3 2.46 8.65 -3.49
N TYR A 4 1.29 9.15 -3.10
CA TYR A 4 1.00 9.38 -1.69
C TYR A 4 0.22 8.18 -1.14
N LEU A 5 0.67 7.66 0.00
CA LEU A 5 -0.03 6.65 0.79
C LEU A 5 -0.36 7.25 2.14
N ASP A 6 -1.63 7.21 2.55
CA ASP A 6 -1.95 7.50 3.93
C ASP A 6 -1.28 6.47 4.84
N ASN A 7 -0.89 6.84 6.06
CA ASN A 7 -0.24 5.92 6.98
C ASN A 7 -1.10 4.67 7.26
N CYS A 8 -2.44 4.81 7.22
CA CYS A 8 -3.32 3.64 7.35
C CYS A 8 -3.23 2.67 6.17
N CYS A 9 -2.83 3.10 4.98
CA CYS A 9 -2.66 2.23 3.82
C CYS A 9 -1.60 1.16 4.08
N LEU A 10 -0.49 1.53 4.74
CA LEU A 10 0.58 0.61 5.11
C LEU A 10 0.13 -0.46 6.13
N ASN A 11 -0.94 -0.20 6.87
CA ASN A 11 -1.51 -1.15 7.83
C ASN A 11 -2.49 -2.14 7.18
N ARG A 12 -3.01 -1.86 5.97
CA ARG A 12 -4.01 -2.72 5.29
C ARG A 12 -3.59 -4.18 5.14
N PRO A 13 -2.32 -4.51 4.84
CA PRO A 13 -1.88 -5.91 4.79
C PRO A 13 -1.98 -6.68 6.11
N PHE A 14 -2.16 -5.97 7.23
CA PHE A 14 -2.26 -6.53 8.57
C PHE A 14 -3.68 -6.52 9.15
N ASP A 15 -4.68 -6.00 8.40
CA ASP A 15 -6.09 -6.05 8.78
C ASP A 15 -6.63 -7.50 8.71
N ASP A 16 -7.85 -7.73 9.19
CA ASP A 16 -8.54 -9.01 8.99
C ASP A 16 -8.91 -9.22 7.51
N LEU A 17 -8.18 -10.12 6.85
CA LEU A 17 -8.34 -10.45 5.44
C LEU A 17 -9.43 -11.50 5.16
N SER A 18 -10.26 -11.83 6.16
CA SER A 18 -11.42 -12.72 5.99
C SER A 18 -12.47 -12.12 5.03
N ASN A 19 -12.53 -10.79 4.94
CA ASN A 19 -13.35 -10.09 3.96
C ASN A 19 -12.59 -9.89 2.65
N ASP A 20 -13.17 -10.33 1.54
CA ASP A 20 -12.54 -10.24 0.21
C ASP A 20 -12.19 -8.80 -0.20
N MET A 21 -13.00 -7.79 0.19
CA MET A 21 -12.68 -6.38 -0.08
C MET A 21 -11.41 -5.95 0.62
N VAL A 22 -11.28 -6.26 1.92
CA VAL A 22 -10.10 -5.92 2.71
C VAL A 22 -8.86 -6.62 2.14
N ARG A 23 -8.99 -7.89 1.74
CA ARG A 23 -7.90 -8.64 1.08
C ARG A 23 -7.47 -7.98 -0.23
N MET A 24 -8.42 -7.58 -1.08
CA MET A 24 -8.10 -6.90 -2.34
C MET A 24 -7.44 -5.54 -2.12
N GLU A 25 -7.87 -4.78 -1.12
CA GLU A 25 -7.23 -3.51 -0.74
C GLU A 25 -5.79 -3.73 -0.25
N ALA A 26 -5.56 -4.73 0.60
CA ALA A 26 -4.22 -5.12 1.05
C ALA A 26 -3.30 -5.52 -0.12
N GLU A 27 -3.79 -6.37 -1.03
CA GLU A 27 -3.05 -6.79 -2.23
C GLU A 27 -2.72 -5.61 -3.14
N ALA A 28 -3.65 -4.66 -3.31
CA ALA A 28 -3.41 -3.46 -4.10
C ALA A 28 -2.30 -2.58 -3.48
N VAL A 29 -2.31 -2.39 -2.16
CA VAL A 29 -1.24 -1.65 -1.46
C VAL A 29 0.11 -2.35 -1.65
N LEU A 30 0.18 -3.67 -1.47
CA LEU A 30 1.42 -4.43 -1.67
C LEU A 30 1.93 -4.34 -3.11
N ALA A 31 1.04 -4.39 -4.10
CA ALA A 31 1.40 -4.22 -5.50
C ALA A 31 1.99 -2.82 -5.79
N ILE A 32 1.47 -1.77 -5.15
CA ILE A 32 2.01 -0.42 -5.25
C ILE A 32 3.41 -0.35 -4.63
N ILE A 33 3.59 -0.88 -3.42
CA ILE A 33 4.90 -0.89 -2.74
C ILE A 33 5.94 -1.65 -3.57
N ASN A 34 5.59 -2.82 -4.12
CA ASN A 34 6.49 -3.60 -4.97
C ASN A 34 6.96 -2.82 -6.21
N ARG A 35 6.08 -1.99 -6.80
CA ARG A 35 6.44 -1.10 -7.92
C ARG A 35 7.34 0.05 -7.47
N CYS A 36 7.14 0.57 -6.25
CA CYS A 36 8.07 1.54 -5.66
C CYS A 36 9.49 0.94 -5.52
N GLU A 37 9.59 -0.30 -5.06
CA GLU A 37 10.88 -0.97 -4.89
C GLU A 37 11.54 -1.40 -6.21
N SER A 38 10.74 -1.82 -7.21
CA SER A 38 11.26 -2.43 -8.44
C SER A 38 11.35 -1.48 -9.64
N ASP A 39 10.44 -0.51 -9.74
CA ASP A 39 10.24 0.34 -10.93
C ASP A 39 10.66 1.81 -10.69
N GLY A 40 11.32 2.10 -9.55
CA GLY A 40 11.80 3.45 -9.21
C GLY A 40 10.66 4.45 -8.97
N TRP A 41 9.55 4.01 -8.36
CA TRP A 41 8.51 4.92 -7.90
C TRP A 41 8.82 5.35 -6.47
N ASP A 42 8.69 6.64 -6.20
CA ASP A 42 8.78 7.16 -4.84
C ASP A 42 7.40 7.17 -4.21
N PHE A 43 7.31 6.76 -2.95
CA PHE A 43 6.12 7.00 -2.15
C PHE A 43 6.43 7.90 -0.95
N PHE A 44 5.39 8.63 -0.52
CA PHE A 44 5.41 9.51 0.65
C PHE A 44 4.18 9.22 1.49
N THR A 45 4.29 9.47 2.78
CA THR A 45 3.28 9.22 3.79
C THR A 45 2.91 10.50 4.51
N SER A 46 1.90 10.44 5.37
CA SER A 46 1.50 11.57 6.22
C SER A 46 2.59 12.02 7.22
N ALA A 47 3.65 11.23 7.39
CA ALA A 47 4.77 11.52 8.30
C ALA A 47 5.99 12.14 7.59
N ASP A 48 5.99 12.18 6.26
CA ASP A 48 7.06 12.77 5.44
C ASP A 48 6.91 14.29 5.24
#